data_AF-A0A1F0MMV7-F1
#
_entry.id   AF-A0A1F0MMV7-F1
#
_cell.length_a   1.000
_cell.length_b   1.000
_cell.length_c   1.000
_cell.angle_alpha   90.00
_cell.angle_beta   90.00
_cell.angle_gamma   90.00
#
_symmetry.space_group_name_H-M   'P 1'
#
loop_
_entity.id
_entity.type
_entity.pdbx_description
1 polymer ?
#
loop_
_entity_poly.entity_id
_entity_poly.type
_entity_poly.pdbx_seq_one_letter_code
_entity_poly.pdbx_strand_id
1 'polypeptide(L)'
;MSLITAAIYALKRLTQGKNATRDELIDQLGDELLAEHVRKLQKHRQFRENVKKVVKPLTREGIAELTLKDREGKILVSIDENEAEGILDLESDARSAVRYEDAIITIGTPQMEKPLKLKWRLEHPEYGSITASLQDEDFAVDVLNGSVRFYRGSKFKTKLRVEEETDVTGQVIARSFEIVQIEQEGEEYPTLDLQ
;
A
#
# COMPACT_ATOMS: atom_id res chain seq x y z
N MET A 1 -3.70 -2.51 26.96
CA MET A 1 -2.63 -2.26 25.95
C MET A 1 -3.30 -1.99 24.60
N SER A 2 -2.76 -1.12 23.74
CA SER A 2 -3.39 -0.87 22.42
C SER A 2 -3.01 -1.96 21.38
N LEU A 3 -3.83 -2.14 20.34
CA LEU A 3 -3.56 -3.08 19.24
C LEU A 3 -2.19 -2.82 18.59
N ILE A 4 -1.86 -1.55 18.31
CA ILE A 4 -0.59 -1.15 17.71
C ILE A 4 0.57 -1.50 18.64
N THR A 5 0.44 -1.18 19.93
CA THR A 5 1.49 -1.46 20.92
C THR A 5 1.73 -2.96 21.09
N ALA A 6 0.66 -3.76 21.10
CA ALA A 6 0.76 -5.22 21.14
C ALA A 6 1.38 -5.81 19.87
N ALA A 7 1.09 -5.23 18.69
CA ALA A 7 1.72 -5.63 17.44
C ALA A 7 3.21 -5.28 17.37
N ILE A 8 3.62 -4.11 17.89
CA ILE A 8 5.04 -3.75 18.03
C ILE A 8 5.74 -4.68 19.03
N TYR A 9 5.10 -4.98 20.16
CA TYR A 9 5.60 -5.94 21.15
C TYR A 9 5.81 -7.34 20.55
N ALA A 10 4.84 -7.83 19.79
CA ALA A 10 4.94 -9.13 19.10
C ALA A 10 6.07 -9.13 18.07
N LEU A 11 6.26 -8.04 17.32
CA LEU A 11 7.38 -7.86 16.38
C LEU A 11 8.73 -7.90 17.10
N LYS A 12 8.88 -7.16 18.20
CA LYS A 12 10.06 -7.22 19.07
C LYS A 12 10.35 -8.65 19.55
N ARG A 13 9.34 -9.39 19.99
CA ARG A 13 9.58 -10.78 20.45
C ARG A 13 10.02 -11.71 19.32
N LEU A 14 9.53 -11.47 18.10
CA LEU A 14 9.89 -12.27 16.93
C LEU A 14 11.39 -12.14 16.59
N THR A 15 11.99 -10.97 16.76
CA THR A 15 13.45 -10.79 16.58
C THR A 15 14.29 -11.52 17.62
N GLN A 16 13.71 -11.78 18.80
CA GLN A 16 14.31 -12.58 19.86
C GLN A 16 14.10 -14.09 19.69
N GLY A 17 13.53 -14.54 18.56
CA GLY A 17 13.16 -15.94 18.34
C GLY A 17 11.99 -16.43 19.21
N LYS A 18 11.28 -15.51 19.87
CA LYS A 18 10.15 -15.82 20.76
C LYS A 18 8.85 -15.45 20.04
N ASN A 19 8.19 -16.41 19.40
CA ASN A 19 6.84 -16.15 18.87
C ASN A 19 5.85 -15.94 20.01
N ALA A 20 5.16 -14.80 20.02
CA ALA A 20 4.04 -14.57 20.94
C ALA A 20 2.93 -15.58 20.62
N THR A 21 2.57 -16.41 21.60
CA THR A 21 1.52 -17.42 21.39
C THR A 21 0.15 -16.76 21.31
N ARG A 22 -0.85 -17.51 20.86
CA ARG A 22 -2.22 -16.99 20.74
C ARG A 22 -2.73 -16.63 22.13
N ASP A 23 -2.53 -17.56 23.06
CA ASP A 23 -3.03 -17.47 24.44
C ASP A 23 -2.35 -16.32 25.18
N GLU A 24 -1.04 -16.12 24.97
CA GLU A 24 -0.33 -14.93 25.50
C GLU A 24 -0.92 -13.61 24.98
N LEU A 25 -1.26 -13.53 23.69
CA LEU A 25 -1.87 -12.33 23.11
C LEU A 25 -3.31 -12.12 23.59
N ILE A 26 -4.06 -13.20 23.79
CA ILE A 26 -5.41 -13.15 24.37
C ILE A 26 -5.33 -12.66 25.81
N ASP A 27 -4.42 -13.19 26.62
CA ASP A 27 -4.23 -12.77 28.02
C ASP A 27 -3.83 -11.29 28.12
N GLN A 28 -3.04 -10.78 27.16
CA GLN A 28 -2.61 -9.38 27.13
C GLN A 28 -3.70 -8.40 26.63
N LEU A 29 -4.53 -8.83 25.68
CA LEU A 29 -5.51 -7.97 25.01
C LEU A 29 -6.94 -8.15 25.56
N GLY A 30 -7.20 -9.26 26.24
CA GLY A 30 -8.53 -9.67 26.71
C GLY A 30 -9.50 -10.08 25.59
N ASP A 31 -9.01 -10.23 24.35
CA ASP A 31 -9.86 -10.40 23.17
C ASP A 31 -9.15 -11.23 22.08
N GLU A 32 -9.83 -12.30 21.66
CA GLU A 32 -9.38 -13.24 20.63
C GLU A 32 -9.27 -12.62 19.23
N LEU A 33 -10.22 -11.76 18.85
CA LEU A 33 -10.22 -11.06 17.57
C LEU A 33 -9.07 -10.04 17.52
N LEU A 34 -8.77 -9.38 18.64
CA LEU A 34 -7.62 -8.48 18.73
C LEU A 34 -6.30 -9.27 18.62
N ALA A 35 -6.21 -10.44 19.23
CA ALA A 35 -5.03 -11.31 19.10
C ALA A 35 -4.80 -11.77 17.64
N GLU A 36 -5.87 -12.08 16.91
CA GLU A 36 -5.78 -12.39 15.47
C GLU A 36 -5.33 -11.18 14.65
N HIS A 37 -5.88 -9.99 14.92
CA HIS A 37 -5.46 -8.76 14.25
C HIS A 37 -3.99 -8.43 14.52
N VAL A 38 -3.48 -8.65 15.74
CA VAL A 38 -2.05 -8.48 16.04
C VAL A 38 -1.19 -9.39 15.16
N ARG A 39 -1.58 -10.66 14.99
CA ARG A 39 -0.84 -11.61 14.14
C ARG A 39 -0.87 -11.20 12.66
N LYS A 40 -2.02 -10.72 12.18
CA LYS A 40 -2.13 -10.18 10.81
C LYS A 40 -1.23 -8.98 10.62
N LEU A 41 -1.28 -8.01 11.55
CA LEU A 41 -0.42 -6.82 11.54
C LEU A 41 1.08 -7.17 11.59
N GLN A 42 1.46 -8.14 12.43
CA GLN A 42 2.86 -8.58 12.55
C GLN A 42 3.40 -9.13 11.24
N LYS A 43 2.57 -9.70 10.36
CA LYS A 43 2.96 -10.19 9.04
C LYS A 43 2.81 -9.14 7.93
N HIS A 44 2.11 -8.04 8.20
CA HIS A 44 1.80 -7.02 7.22
C HIS A 44 3.03 -6.17 6.89
N ARG A 45 3.45 -6.18 5.61
CA ARG A 45 4.66 -5.48 5.13
C ARG A 45 4.66 -4.00 5.51
N GLN A 46 3.60 -3.27 5.17
CA GLN A 46 3.54 -1.83 5.47
C GLN A 46 3.59 -1.53 6.96
N PHE A 47 3.09 -2.43 7.81
CA PHE A 47 3.21 -2.27 9.25
C PHE A 47 4.66 -2.46 9.69
N ARG A 48 5.32 -3.55 9.25
CA ARG A 48 6.76 -3.77 9.49
C ARG A 48 7.59 -2.58 9.03
N GLU A 49 7.38 -2.08 7.81
CA GLU A 49 8.09 -0.91 7.27
C GLU A 49 7.86 0.37 8.09
N ASN A 50 6.63 0.58 8.58
CA ASN A 50 6.35 1.71 9.46
C ASN A 50 7.05 1.56 10.82
N VAL A 51 7.06 0.36 11.40
CA VAL A 51 7.80 0.09 12.64
C VAL A 51 9.30 0.25 12.42
N LYS A 52 9.85 -0.24 11.30
CA LYS A 52 11.25 -0.02 10.89
C LYS A 52 11.61 1.46 10.86
N LYS A 53 10.76 2.32 10.29
CA LYS A 53 10.97 3.78 10.30
C LYS A 53 11.00 4.37 11.71
N VAL A 54 10.19 3.85 12.62
CA VAL A 54 10.12 4.31 14.02
C VAL A 54 11.38 3.89 14.80
N VAL A 55 11.90 2.68 14.59
CA VAL A 55 13.09 2.18 15.31
C VAL A 55 14.42 2.58 14.66
N LYS A 56 14.43 2.94 13.37
CA LYS A 56 15.64 3.34 12.63
C LYS A 56 16.52 4.40 13.31
N PRO A 57 16.00 5.40 14.05
CA PRO A 57 16.85 6.34 14.76
C PRO A 57 17.73 5.70 15.85
N LEU A 58 17.35 4.53 16.40
CA LEU A 58 18.11 3.84 17.44
C LEU A 58 19.46 3.28 16.96
N THR A 59 19.65 3.12 15.65
CA THR A 59 20.94 2.68 15.07
C THR A 59 21.91 3.84 14.82
N ARG A 60 21.60 5.03 15.34
CA ARG A 60 22.47 6.22 15.26
C ARG A 60 23.04 6.51 16.64
N GLU A 61 24.27 7.00 16.68
CA GLU A 61 24.89 7.42 17.94
C GLU A 61 24.04 8.46 18.68
N GLY A 62 23.82 8.22 19.98
CA GLY A 62 23.15 9.16 20.89
C GLY A 62 21.71 8.83 21.27
N ILE A 63 21.10 7.76 20.74
CA ILE A 63 19.75 7.30 21.15
C ILE A 63 19.85 5.88 21.72
N ALA A 64 19.66 5.74 23.03
CA ALA A 64 19.82 4.45 23.71
C ALA A 64 18.58 3.54 23.65
N GLU A 65 17.38 4.10 23.78
CA GLU A 65 16.14 3.32 23.83
C GLU A 65 14.94 4.09 23.29
N LEU A 66 13.98 3.35 22.74
CA LEU A 66 12.63 3.83 22.42
C LEU A 66 11.64 3.21 23.39
N THR A 67 10.96 4.04 24.18
CA THR A 67 10.00 3.58 25.19
C THR A 67 8.59 4.10 24.89
N LEU A 68 7.66 3.18 24.61
CA LEU A 68 6.23 3.46 24.48
C LEU A 68 5.57 3.31 25.85
N LYS A 69 4.92 4.38 26.32
CA LYS A 69 4.22 4.44 27.61
C LYS A 69 2.71 4.61 27.42
N ASP A 70 1.93 4.17 28.39
CA ASP A 70 0.50 4.51 28.45
C ASP A 70 0.28 5.94 29.00
N ARG A 71 -1.00 6.31 29.16
CA ARG A 71 -1.39 7.64 29.69
C ARG A 71 -0.94 7.87 31.13
N GLU A 72 -0.67 6.81 31.89
CA GLU A 72 -0.23 6.86 33.29
C GLU A 72 1.31 6.80 33.40
N GLY A 73 2.02 6.71 32.27
CA GLY A 73 3.47 6.64 32.22
C GLY A 73 4.05 5.23 32.40
N LYS A 74 3.21 4.20 32.46
CA LYS A 74 3.67 2.80 32.53
C LYS A 74 4.26 2.39 31.19
N ILE A 75 5.44 1.78 31.23
CA ILE A 75 6.12 1.26 30.05
C ILE A 75 5.33 0.08 29.48
N LEU A 76 4.92 0.19 28.22
CA LEU A 76 4.24 -0.86 27.47
C LEU A 76 5.22 -1.64 26.60
N VAL A 77 6.14 -0.94 25.95
CA VAL A 77 7.21 -1.52 25.11
C VAL A 77 8.46 -0.66 25.28
N SER A 78 9.61 -1.28 25.46
CA SER A 78 10.92 -0.63 25.28
C SER A 78 11.66 -1.39 24.18
N ILE A 79 12.38 -0.68 23.31
CA ILE A 79 13.19 -1.23 22.22
C ILE A 79 14.59 -0.63 22.33
N ASP A 80 15.61 -1.47 22.43
CA ASP A 80 17.02 -1.07 22.41
C ASP A 80 17.62 -1.15 20.99
N GLU A 81 18.90 -0.78 20.85
CA GLU A 81 19.62 -0.80 19.57
C GLU A 81 19.67 -2.19 18.93
N ASN A 82 20.00 -3.24 19.69
CA ASN A 82 20.08 -4.61 19.17
C ASN A 82 18.72 -5.12 18.69
N GLU A 83 17.66 -4.79 19.43
CA GLU A 83 16.29 -5.14 19.06
C GLU A 83 15.84 -4.35 17.83
N ALA A 84 16.26 -3.09 17.68
CA ALA A 84 16.00 -2.28 16.51
C ALA A 84 16.68 -2.86 15.26
N GLU A 85 17.94 -3.26 15.34
CA GLU A 85 18.65 -3.97 14.26
C GLU A 85 17.89 -5.23 13.84
N GLY A 86 17.51 -6.07 14.81
CA GLY A 86 16.72 -7.26 14.53
C GLY A 86 15.40 -6.94 13.82
N ILE A 87 14.72 -5.84 14.17
CA ILE A 87 13.47 -5.42 13.52
C ILE A 87 13.73 -4.94 12.09
N LEU A 88 14.84 -4.24 11.86
CA LEU A 88 15.24 -3.76 10.53
C LEU A 88 15.52 -4.92 9.58
N ASP A 89 16.10 -6.01 10.09
CA ASP A 89 16.47 -7.20 9.33
C ASP A 89 15.29 -8.15 9.06
N LEU A 90 14.12 -7.91 9.65
CA LEU A 90 12.94 -8.72 9.34
C LEU A 90 12.49 -8.52 7.89
N GLU A 91 12.79 -9.51 7.05
CA GLU A 91 12.22 -9.61 5.72
C GLU A 91 10.70 -9.84 5.80
N SER A 92 9.95 -9.34 4.81
CA SER A 92 8.54 -9.64 4.71
C SER A 92 8.38 -10.98 3.99
N ASP A 93 7.58 -11.89 4.56
CA ASP A 93 7.23 -13.15 3.88
C ASP A 93 6.27 -12.94 2.70
N ALA A 94 5.87 -11.69 2.42
CA ALA A 94 5.01 -11.35 1.31
C ALA A 94 5.78 -11.44 -0.01
N ARG A 95 5.19 -12.09 -1.01
CA ARG A 95 5.74 -12.16 -2.36
C ARG A 95 5.02 -11.15 -3.24
N SER A 96 5.79 -10.28 -3.89
CA SER A 96 5.27 -9.37 -4.90
C SER A 96 5.34 -10.02 -6.28
N ALA A 97 4.23 -10.01 -7.00
CA ALA A 97 4.16 -10.39 -8.40
C ALA A 97 3.75 -9.17 -9.23
N VAL A 98 4.41 -8.98 -10.37
CA VAL A 98 4.09 -7.92 -11.33
C VAL A 98 3.63 -8.56 -12.61
N ARG A 99 2.49 -8.09 -13.12
CA ARG A 99 1.99 -8.46 -14.44
C ARG A 99 1.53 -7.23 -15.21
N TYR A 100 1.53 -7.35 -16.53
CA TYR A 100 1.03 -6.34 -17.43
C TYR A 100 -0.22 -6.86 -18.11
N GLU A 101 -1.25 -6.04 -18.19
CA GLU A 101 -2.51 -6.36 -18.85
C GLU A 101 -2.94 -5.22 -19.77
N ASP A 102 -3.47 -5.58 -20.93
CA ASP A 102 -4.10 -4.63 -21.84
C ASP A 102 -5.60 -4.58 -21.53
N ALA A 103 -6.13 -3.38 -21.34
CA ALA A 103 -7.52 -3.17 -20.96
C ALA A 103 -8.12 -1.94 -21.63
N ILE A 104 -9.42 -2.03 -21.94
CA ILE A 104 -10.23 -0.87 -22.31
C ILE A 104 -10.92 -0.36 -21.06
N ILE A 105 -10.61 0.86 -20.67
CA ILE A 105 -11.10 1.49 -19.44
C ILE A 105 -11.87 2.78 -19.75
N THR A 106 -12.58 3.30 -18.75
CA THR A 106 -13.09 4.67 -18.75
C THR A 106 -12.44 5.47 -17.63
N ILE A 107 -12.12 6.74 -17.87
CA ILE A 107 -11.59 7.63 -16.83
C ILE A 107 -12.76 8.25 -16.07
N GLY A 108 -12.85 7.97 -14.77
CA GLY A 108 -13.88 8.52 -13.90
C GLY A 108 -13.57 9.96 -13.47
N THR A 109 -12.30 10.26 -13.15
CA THR A 109 -11.87 11.61 -12.79
C THR A 109 -10.52 11.91 -13.44
N PRO A 110 -10.47 12.76 -14.47
CA PRO A 110 -9.23 13.12 -15.14
C PRO A 110 -8.38 14.07 -14.30
N GLN A 111 -7.06 13.91 -14.34
CA GLN A 111 -6.10 14.75 -13.60
C GLN A 111 -5.46 15.76 -14.55
N MET A 112 -6.11 16.91 -14.76
CA MET A 112 -5.71 17.88 -15.78
C MET A 112 -4.49 18.73 -15.41
N GLU A 113 -4.24 18.99 -14.12
CA GLU A 113 -3.18 19.91 -13.70
C GLU A 113 -1.83 19.22 -13.40
N LYS A 114 -1.89 18.01 -12.82
CA LYS A 114 -0.72 17.27 -12.34
C LYS A 114 -0.86 15.78 -12.67
N PRO A 115 -0.97 15.42 -13.96
CA PRO A 115 -1.31 14.07 -14.42
C PRO A 115 -0.40 12.98 -13.86
N LEU A 116 0.90 13.22 -13.72
CA LEU A 116 1.88 12.24 -13.20
C LEU A 116 1.97 12.18 -11.67
N LYS A 117 1.42 13.15 -10.93
CA LYS A 117 1.54 13.22 -9.46
C LYS A 117 0.30 12.73 -8.73
N LEU A 118 -0.85 12.77 -9.38
CA LEU A 118 -2.14 12.43 -8.79
C LEU A 118 -2.62 11.07 -9.29
N LYS A 119 -3.34 10.35 -8.43
CA LYS A 119 -3.95 9.08 -8.83
C LYS A 119 -5.19 9.36 -9.70
N TRP A 120 -5.29 8.60 -10.78
CA TRP A 120 -6.42 8.59 -11.69
C TRP A 120 -7.45 7.59 -11.23
N ARG A 121 -8.72 7.97 -11.26
CA ARG A 121 -9.83 7.02 -11.04
C ARG A 121 -10.22 6.40 -12.37
N LEU A 122 -10.19 5.08 -12.44
CA LEU A 122 -10.49 4.30 -13.64
C LEU A 122 -11.65 3.35 -13.36
N GLU A 123 -12.52 3.17 -14.35
CA GLU A 123 -13.51 2.09 -14.35
C GLU A 123 -12.95 0.95 -15.22
N HIS A 124 -12.55 -0.13 -14.56
CA HIS A 124 -11.97 -1.32 -15.18
C HIS A 124 -13.02 -2.45 -15.29
N PRO A 125 -13.11 -3.19 -16.40
CA PRO A 125 -14.12 -4.24 -16.58
C PRO A 125 -14.04 -5.35 -15.52
N GLU A 126 -12.83 -5.75 -15.12
CA GLU A 126 -12.64 -6.85 -14.16
C GLU A 126 -12.54 -6.41 -12.70
N TYR A 127 -12.05 -5.19 -12.42
CA TYR A 127 -11.78 -4.72 -11.05
C TYR A 127 -12.78 -3.65 -10.58
N GLY A 128 -13.68 -3.20 -11.45
CA GLY A 128 -14.56 -2.07 -11.19
C GLY A 128 -13.80 -0.75 -11.05
N SER A 129 -14.27 0.10 -10.14
CA SER A 129 -13.68 1.42 -9.87
C SER A 129 -12.37 1.29 -9.10
N ILE A 130 -11.24 1.50 -9.77
CA ILE A 130 -9.88 1.45 -9.21
C ILE A 130 -9.18 2.81 -9.28
N THR A 131 -8.06 2.93 -8.56
CA THR A 131 -7.16 4.07 -8.67
C THR A 131 -5.79 3.63 -9.17
N ALA A 132 -5.23 4.36 -10.13
CA ALA A 132 -3.93 4.06 -10.72
C ALA A 132 -3.05 5.32 -10.81
N SER A 133 -1.74 5.14 -10.74
CA SER A 133 -0.78 6.21 -11.04
C SER A 133 -0.48 6.22 -12.55
N LEU A 134 -0.36 7.40 -13.16
CA LEU A 134 0.05 7.51 -14.56
C LEU A 134 1.58 7.56 -14.64
N GLN A 135 2.16 6.73 -15.50
CA GLN A 135 3.59 6.71 -15.83
C GLN A 135 3.86 7.08 -17.30
N ASP A 136 2.82 7.22 -18.11
CA ASP A 136 2.91 7.65 -19.51
C ASP A 136 3.13 9.18 -19.58
N GLU A 137 4.38 9.57 -19.78
CA GLU A 137 4.79 10.98 -19.85
C GLU A 137 4.25 11.69 -21.10
N ASP A 138 4.18 10.99 -22.23
CA ASP A 138 3.69 11.57 -23.48
C ASP A 138 2.20 11.89 -23.39
N PHE A 139 1.40 10.95 -22.89
CA PHE A 139 -0.02 11.21 -22.63
C PHE A 139 -0.21 12.32 -21.59
N ALA A 140 0.61 12.36 -20.54
CA ALA A 140 0.56 13.44 -19.55
C ALA A 140 0.81 14.82 -20.19
N VAL A 141 1.73 14.91 -21.14
CA VAL A 141 1.98 16.13 -21.92
C VAL A 141 0.76 16.49 -22.77
N ASP A 142 0.13 15.52 -23.45
CA ASP A 142 -1.06 15.76 -24.27
C ASP A 142 -2.26 16.24 -23.43
N VAL A 143 -2.41 15.72 -22.20
CA VAL A 143 -3.43 16.19 -21.25
C VAL A 143 -3.18 17.64 -20.85
N LEU A 144 -1.93 17.99 -20.50
CA LEU A 144 -1.55 19.34 -20.11
C LEU A 144 -1.71 20.35 -21.26
N ASN A 145 -1.46 19.91 -22.49
CA ASN A 145 -1.66 20.70 -23.70
C ASN A 145 -3.13 20.81 -24.12
N GLY A 146 -4.04 20.07 -23.47
CA GLY A 146 -5.46 20.03 -23.83
C GLY A 146 -5.76 19.27 -25.13
N SER A 147 -4.81 18.47 -25.62
CA SER A 147 -4.96 17.62 -26.81
C SER A 147 -5.87 16.42 -26.54
N VAL A 148 -5.95 15.97 -25.28
CA VAL A 148 -6.84 14.86 -24.88
C VAL A 148 -8.21 15.38 -24.48
N ARG A 149 -9.27 14.79 -25.04
CA ARG A 149 -10.65 15.14 -24.71
C ARG A 149 -11.29 14.09 -23.83
N PHE A 150 -11.63 14.47 -22.59
CA PHE A 150 -12.37 13.64 -21.66
C PHE A 150 -13.86 13.94 -21.76
N TYR A 151 -14.64 13.05 -22.37
CA TYR A 151 -16.09 13.07 -22.33
C TYR A 151 -16.61 11.87 -21.53
N ARG A 152 -17.85 11.98 -21.04
CA ARG A 152 -18.48 10.90 -20.29
C ARG A 152 -18.58 9.66 -21.20
N GLY A 153 -17.97 8.56 -20.77
CA GLY A 153 -17.94 7.32 -21.55
C GLY A 153 -16.81 7.23 -22.58
N SER A 154 -15.87 8.20 -22.63
CA SER A 154 -14.63 8.03 -23.39
C SER A 154 -13.91 6.76 -22.98
N LYS A 155 -13.62 5.92 -23.96
CA LYS A 155 -12.86 4.70 -23.77
C LYS A 155 -11.39 4.95 -24.05
N PHE A 156 -10.53 4.35 -23.25
CA PHE A 156 -9.09 4.42 -23.40
C PHE A 156 -8.53 3.00 -23.42
N LYS A 157 -7.69 2.73 -24.41
CA LYS A 157 -6.86 1.52 -24.43
C LYS A 157 -5.67 1.79 -23.53
N THR A 158 -5.46 0.92 -22.57
CA THR A 158 -4.41 1.06 -21.57
C THR A 158 -3.61 -0.21 -21.46
N LYS A 159 -2.32 -0.04 -21.19
CA LYS A 159 -1.48 -1.08 -20.62
C LYS A 159 -1.32 -0.76 -19.14
N LEU A 160 -1.81 -1.64 -18.29
CA LEU A 160 -1.74 -1.52 -16.85
C LEU A 160 -0.64 -2.42 -16.31
N ARG A 161 0.23 -1.88 -15.45
CA ARG A 161 1.08 -2.65 -14.56
C ARG A 161 0.30 -2.92 -13.29
N VAL A 162 0.00 -4.19 -13.04
CA VAL A 162 -0.65 -4.66 -11.80
C VAL A 162 0.41 -5.29 -10.93
N GLU A 163 0.55 -4.77 -9.72
CA GLU A 163 1.41 -5.34 -8.70
C GLU A 163 0.54 -5.91 -7.58
N GLU A 164 0.71 -7.20 -7.32
CA GLU A 164 -0.02 -7.95 -6.30
C GLU A 164 0.95 -8.41 -5.23
N GLU A 165 0.64 -8.10 -3.97
CA GLU A 165 1.32 -8.69 -2.83
C GLU A 165 0.50 -9.87 -2.33
N THR A 166 1.14 -11.03 -2.26
CA THR A 166 0.55 -12.27 -1.74
C THR A 166 1.17 -12.64 -0.41
N ASP A 167 0.36 -13.14 0.52
CA ASP A 167 0.86 -13.69 1.78
C ASP A 167 1.37 -15.12 1.62
N VAL A 168 1.84 -15.72 2.72
CA VAL A 168 2.35 -17.10 2.76
C VAL A 168 1.31 -18.17 2.39
N THR A 169 0.02 -17.82 2.39
CA THR A 169 -1.08 -18.71 1.99
C THR A 169 -1.46 -18.57 0.51
N GLY A 170 -0.83 -17.62 -0.19
CA GLY A 170 -1.14 -17.26 -1.58
C GLY A 170 -2.33 -16.28 -1.70
N GLN A 171 -2.84 -15.74 -0.60
CA GLN A 171 -3.92 -14.76 -0.64
C GLN A 171 -3.36 -13.38 -1.02
N VAL A 172 -4.00 -12.72 -1.98
CA VAL A 172 -3.67 -11.32 -2.32
C VAL A 172 -4.09 -10.41 -1.17
N ILE A 173 -3.11 -9.74 -0.55
CA ILE A 173 -3.31 -8.84 0.58
C ILE A 173 -3.24 -7.36 0.19
N ALA A 174 -2.58 -7.05 -0.94
CA ALA A 174 -2.56 -5.71 -1.51
C ALA A 174 -2.46 -5.78 -3.03
N ARG A 175 -3.04 -4.78 -3.70
CA ARG A 175 -2.96 -4.61 -5.15
C ARG A 175 -2.79 -3.13 -5.48
N SER A 176 -1.84 -2.83 -6.37
CA SER A 176 -1.64 -1.49 -6.93
C SER A 176 -1.66 -1.54 -8.45
N PHE A 177 -2.02 -0.40 -9.05
CA PHE A 177 -2.19 -0.24 -10.48
C PHE A 177 -1.40 0.98 -10.97
N GLU A 178 -0.74 0.83 -12.10
CA GLU A 178 -0.07 1.91 -12.81
C GLU A 178 -0.43 1.86 -14.30
N ILE A 179 -0.78 3.00 -14.87
CA ILE A 179 -1.01 3.16 -16.30
C ILE A 179 0.35 3.41 -16.93
N VAL A 180 0.90 2.41 -17.62
CA VAL A 180 2.22 2.53 -18.27
C VAL A 180 2.12 3.01 -19.71
N GLN A 181 0.96 2.80 -20.35
CA GLN A 181 0.64 3.36 -21.66
C GLN A 181 -0.87 3.60 -21.73
N ILE A 182 -1.29 4.70 -22.33
CA ILE A 182 -2.71 5.01 -22.52
C ILE A 182 -2.97 5.78 -23.81
N GLU A 183 -3.98 5.34 -24.55
CA GLU A 183 -4.41 5.95 -25.81
C GLU A 183 -5.93 6.04 -25.84
N GLN A 184 -6.47 7.13 -26.37
CA GLN A 184 -7.91 7.28 -26.54
C GLN A 184 -8.41 6.35 -27.66
N GLU A 185 -9.45 5.58 -27.39
CA GLU A 185 -10.04 4.69 -28.38
C GLU A 185 -10.92 5.48 -29.36
N GLY A 186 -10.44 5.61 -30.61
CA GLY A 186 -11.21 6.04 -31.78
C GLY A 186 -11.71 7.48 -31.76
N GLU A 187 -11.11 8.36 -32.57
CA GLU A 187 -11.77 9.59 -33.01
C GLU A 187 -12.83 9.25 -34.08
N GLU A 188 -14.02 8.80 -33.69
CA GLU A 188 -15.20 9.07 -34.52
C GLU A 188 -15.64 10.49 -34.24
N TYR A 189 -15.24 11.40 -35.13
CA TYR A 189 -15.81 12.74 -35.20
C TYR A 189 -17.34 12.59 -35.29
N PRO A 190 -18.14 13.19 -34.38
CA PRO A 190 -19.54 13.38 -34.68
C PRO A 190 -19.59 14.31 -35.90
N THR A 191 -19.92 13.77 -37.07
CA THR A 191 -20.41 14.57 -38.19
C THR A 191 -21.63 15.32 -37.67
N LEU A 192 -21.44 16.62 -37.43
CA LEU A 192 -22.55 17.54 -37.25
C LEU A 192 -23.30 17.58 -38.58
N ASP A 193 -24.30 16.71 -38.71
CA ASP A 193 -25.36 16.90 -39.69
C ASP A 193 -26.10 18.18 -39.30
N LEU A 194 -25.70 19.29 -39.92
CA LEU A 194 -26.49 20.52 -39.92
C LEU A 194 -27.71 20.26 -40.81
N GLN A 195 -28.88 20.08 -40.18
CA GLN A 195 -30.17 20.30 -40.83
C GLN A 195 -30.57 21.77 -40.73
#